data_AF-A0A7C5ZYG6-F1
#
_entry.id   AF-A0A7C5ZYG6-F1
#
_cell.length_a   1.000
_cell.length_b   1.000
_cell.length_c   1.000
_cell.angle_alpha   90.00
_cell.angle_beta   90.00
_cell.angle_gamma   90.00
#
_symmetry.space_group_name_H-M   'P 1'
#
loop_
_entity.id
_entity.type
_entity.pdbx_description
1 polymer ?
#
loop_
_entity_poly.entity_id
_entity_poly.type
_entity_poly.pdbx_seq_one_letter_code
_entity_poly.pdbx_strand_id
1 'polypeptide(L)'
;MAVYDLYRKNEEALFLEKVRELLWSLPPPYGEKRTGRPLYNPRGMAMIALLKMKLKMDYRSLESRLRARRDLLKIMGLDEAPSKSTIHLSLKKEDA
;
A
#
# COMPACT_ATOMS: atom_id res chain seq x y z
N MET A 1 -3.25 25.44 -10.63
CA MET A 1 -2.62 24.35 -9.85
C MET A 1 -3.62 23.38 -9.21
N ALA A 2 -4.75 23.84 -8.65
CA ALA A 2 -5.74 22.98 -7.98
C ALA A 2 -6.31 21.81 -8.83
N VAL A 3 -6.54 22.01 -10.13
CA VAL A 3 -7.11 20.97 -11.02
C VAL A 3 -6.13 19.83 -11.25
N TYR A 4 -4.83 20.12 -11.39
CA TYR A 4 -3.80 19.10 -11.57
C TYR A 4 -3.60 18.27 -10.29
N ASP A 5 -3.64 18.92 -9.12
CA ASP A 5 -3.57 18.21 -7.84
C ASP A 5 -4.79 17.32 -7.62
N LEU A 6 -5.99 17.77 -8.02
CA LEU A 6 -7.21 16.96 -7.97
C LEU A 6 -7.11 15.75 -8.89
N TYR A 7 -6.66 15.95 -10.14
CA TYR A 7 -6.42 14.87 -11.10
C TYR A 7 -5.43 13.84 -10.55
N ARG A 8 -4.30 14.31 -10.01
CA ARG A 8 -3.29 13.45 -9.39
C ARG A 8 -3.83 12.65 -8.20
N LYS A 9 -4.68 13.25 -7.36
CA LYS A 9 -5.33 12.54 -6.24
C LYS A 9 -6.25 11.42 -6.74
N ASN A 10 -7.02 11.67 -7.80
CA ASN A 10 -7.91 10.70 -8.41
C ASN A 10 -7.15 9.57 -9.10
N GLU A 11 -6.03 9.88 -9.75
CA GLU A 11 -5.18 8.89 -10.41
C GLU A 11 -4.53 7.92 -9.41
N GLU A 12 -4.21 8.37 -8.20
CA GLU A 12 -3.71 7.50 -7.13
C GLU A 12 -4.77 6.53 -6.63
N ALA A 13 -6.00 7.01 -6.41
CA ALA A 13 -7.12 6.16 -6.01
C ALA A 13 -7.43 5.13 -7.10
N LEU A 14 -7.56 5.58 -8.35
CA LEU A 14 -7.84 4.71 -9.50
C LEU A 14 -6.75 3.65 -9.70
N PHE A 15 -5.47 4.01 -9.49
CA PHE A 15 -4.38 3.06 -9.54
C PHE A 15 -4.54 1.97 -8.48
N LEU A 16 -4.84 2.34 -7.23
CA LEU A 16 -5.01 1.37 -6.16
C LEU A 16 -6.24 0.49 -6.36
N GLU A 17 -7.33 1.01 -6.91
CA GLU A 17 -8.52 0.21 -7.25
C GLU A 17 -8.17 -0.87 -8.27
N LYS A 18 -7.49 -0.50 -9.37
CA LYS A 18 -7.04 -1.48 -10.37
C LYS A 18 -6.04 -2.49 -9.80
N VAL A 19 -5.10 -2.04 -8.97
CA VAL A 19 -4.16 -2.93 -8.29
C VAL A 19 -4.89 -3.90 -7.37
N ARG A 20 -5.91 -3.43 -6.64
CA ARG A 20 -6.72 -4.27 -5.77
C ARG A 20 -7.43 -5.37 -6.57
N GLU A 21 -8.10 -5.02 -7.66
CA GLU A 21 -8.75 -6.01 -8.54
C GLU A 21 -7.75 -7.06 -9.04
N LEU A 22 -6.57 -6.61 -9.47
CA LEU A 22 -5.53 -7.48 -9.99
C LEU A 22 -4.97 -8.41 -8.89
N LEU A 23 -4.68 -7.89 -7.70
CA LEU A 23 -4.24 -8.68 -6.54
C LEU A 23 -5.30 -9.67 -6.04
N TRP A 24 -6.58 -9.37 -6.20
CA TRP A 24 -7.67 -10.30 -5.88
C TRP A 24 -7.83 -11.40 -6.94
N SER A 25 -7.46 -11.11 -8.19
CA SER A 25 -7.53 -12.05 -9.31
C SER A 25 -6.36 -13.04 -9.35
N LEU A 26 -5.21 -12.67 -8.75
CA LEU A 26 -4.02 -13.52 -8.70
C LEU A 26 -4.12 -14.55 -7.57
N PRO A 27 -3.74 -15.82 -7.82
CA PRO A 27 -3.58 -16.79 -6.74
C PRO A 27 -2.48 -16.28 -5.80
N PRO A 28 -2.67 -16.35 -4.47
CA PRO A 28 -1.73 -15.78 -3.52
C PRO A 28 -0.37 -16.50 -3.59
N PRO A 29 0.76 -15.80 -3.85
CA PRO A 29 2.06 -16.27 -3.38
C PRO A 29 2.24 -16.02 -1.87
N TYR A 30 1.26 -15.36 -1.23
CA TYR A 30 1.24 -15.02 0.19
C TYR A 30 0.92 -16.25 1.03
N GLY A 31 1.83 -17.23 1.05
CA GLY A 31 1.73 -18.36 1.96
C GLY A 31 1.47 -17.81 3.37
N GLU A 32 0.38 -18.25 4.00
CA GLU A 32 0.13 -18.01 5.41
C GLU A 32 1.31 -18.61 6.19
N LYS A 33 2.36 -17.82 6.44
CA LYS A 33 3.38 -18.21 7.40
C LYS A 33 2.69 -18.17 8.76
N ARG A 34 2.23 -19.35 9.21
CA ARG A 34 1.57 -19.62 10.51
C ARG A 34 2.54 -19.45 11.69
N THR A 35 3.24 -18.33 11.74
CA THR A 35 4.11 -17.97 12.87
C THR A 35 3.98 -16.48 13.14
N GLY A 36 3.16 -16.17 14.14
CA GLY A 36 2.86 -14.82 14.60
C GLY A 36 1.69 -14.16 13.87
N ARG A 37 0.99 -13.27 14.57
CA ARG A 37 -0.07 -12.43 14.02
C ARG A 37 0.56 -11.51 12.96
N PRO A 38 0.19 -11.58 11.66
CA PRO A 38 0.60 -10.54 10.73
C PRO A 38 -0.02 -9.23 11.23
N LEU A 39 0.81 -8.23 11.55
CA LEU A 39 0.32 -6.94 12.07
C LEU A 39 -0.61 -6.24 11.07
N TYR A 40 -0.52 -6.57 9.77
CA TYR A 40 -1.29 -5.96 8.69
C TYR A 40 -1.67 -7.00 7.62
N ASN A 41 -2.76 -6.74 6.90
CA ASN A 41 -3.22 -7.55 5.78
C ASN A 41 -2.12 -7.65 4.69
N PRO A 42 -1.66 -8.85 4.30
CA PRO A 42 -0.60 -9.01 3.29
C PRO A 42 -0.94 -8.36 1.96
N ARG A 43 -2.21 -8.36 1.55
CA ARG A 43 -2.65 -7.68 0.33
C ARG A 43 -2.50 -6.17 0.44
N GLY A 44 -2.86 -5.60 1.59
CA GLY A 44 -2.67 -4.16 1.86
C GLY A 44 -1.20 -3.76 1.82
N MET A 45 -0.30 -4.61 2.33
CA MET A 45 1.15 -4.35 2.27
C MET A 45 1.70 -4.44 0.83
N ALA A 46 1.23 -5.41 0.03
CA ALA A 46 1.58 -5.50 -1.39
C ALA A 46 1.10 -4.25 -2.17
N MET A 47 -0.10 -3.74 -1.87
CA MET A 47 -0.59 -2.48 -2.46
C MET A 47 0.28 -1.29 -2.08
N ILE A 48 0.77 -1.21 -0.83
CA ILE A 48 1.71 -0.18 -0.40
C ILE A 48 3.04 -0.28 -1.15
N ALA A 49 3.54 -1.50 -1.39
CA ALA A 49 4.76 -1.72 -2.15
C ALA A 49 4.62 -1.20 -3.59
N LEU A 50 3.51 -1.53 -4.26
CA LEU A 50 3.22 -1.04 -5.61
C LEU A 50 3.03 0.48 -5.66
N LEU A 51 2.38 1.07 -4.64
CA LEU A 51 2.25 2.52 -4.54
C LEU A 51 3.63 3.20 -4.36
N LYS A 52 4.50 2.61 -3.55
CA LYS A 52 5.89 3.08 -3.38
C LYS A 52 6.65 3.04 -4.70
N MET A 53 6.52 1.96 -5.48
CA MET A 53 7.15 1.82 -6.79
C MET A 53 6.64 2.88 -7.78
N LYS A 54 5.32 3.14 -7.81
CA LYS A 54 4.71 4.17 -8.66
C LYS A 54 5.23 5.57 -8.30
N LEU A 55 5.27 5.90 -7.02
CA LEU A 55 5.60 7.25 -6.56
C LEU A 55 7.11 7.52 -6.42
N LYS A 56 7.95 6.47 -6.42
CA LYS A 56 9.40 6.53 -6.17
C LYS A 56 9.76 7.33 -4.91
N MET A 57 8.92 7.22 -3.87
CA MET A 57 9.07 7.95 -2.61
C MET A 57 9.84 7.13 -1.58
N ASP A 58 10.48 7.83 -0.65
CA ASP A 58 11.06 7.23 0.55
C ASP A 58 9.97 6.81 1.56
N TYR A 59 10.35 5.96 2.51
CA TYR A 59 9.42 5.40 3.50
C TYR A 59 8.75 6.44 4.41
N ARG A 60 9.42 7.56 4.73
CA ARG A 60 8.84 8.61 5.59
C ARG A 60 7.81 9.42 4.82
N SER A 61 8.12 9.76 3.57
CA SER A 61 7.18 10.45 2.68
C SER A 61 5.95 9.59 2.39
N LEU A 62 6.13 8.29 2.23
CA LEU A 62 5.03 7.33 2.06
C LEU A 62 4.13 7.24 3.30
N GLU A 63 4.71 7.12 4.50
CA GLU A 63 3.96 7.15 5.77
C GLU A 63 3.14 8.43 5.90
N SER A 64 3.76 9.59 5.66
CA SER A 64 3.08 10.89 5.71
C SER A 64 1.91 10.97 4.72
N ARG A 65 2.11 10.47 3.49
CA ARG A 65 1.07 10.45 2.46
C ARG A 65 -0.10 9.54 2.82
N LEU A 66 0.18 8.35 3.36
CA LEU A 66 -0.84 7.40 3.82
C LEU A 66 -1.65 7.97 5.00
N ARG A 67 -1.00 8.65 5.95
CA ARG A 67 -1.70 9.33 7.05
C ARG A 67 -2.60 10.46 6.56
N ALA A 68 -2.15 11.22 5.57
CA ALA A 68 -2.93 12.31 4.98
C ALA A 68 -4.12 11.83 4.12
N ARG A 69 -4.10 10.57 3.66
CA ARG A 69 -5.06 10.02 2.68
C ARG A 69 -5.74 8.76 3.20
N ARG A 70 -6.71 8.96 4.09
CA ARG A 70 -7.57 7.88 4.63
C ARG A 70 -8.36 7.14 3.54
N ASP A 71 -8.64 7.78 2.42
CA ASP A 71 -9.24 7.16 1.24
C ASP A 71 -8.39 6.03 0.68
N LEU A 72 -7.07 6.22 0.57
CA LEU A 72 -6.16 5.17 0.09
C LEU A 72 -6.10 3.99 1.06
N LEU A 73 -6.12 4.25 2.37
CA LEU A 73 -6.15 3.21 3.41
C LEU A 73 -7.41 2.34 3.30
N LYS A 74 -8.58 2.96 3.06
CA LYS A 74 -9.83 2.23 2.83
C LYS A 74 -9.76 1.33 1.60
N ILE A 75 -9.19 1.82 0.49
CA ILE A 75 -9.01 1.03 -0.74
C ILE A 75 -8.07 -0.16 -0.46
N MET A 76 -7.03 0.04 0.33
CA MET A 76 -6.07 -1.00 0.72
C MET A 76 -6.60 -1.98 1.79
N GLY A 77 -7.76 -1.70 2.39
CA GLY A 77 -8.30 -2.49 3.50
C GLY A 77 -7.44 -2.40 4.76
N LEU A 78 -6.87 -1.22 5.05
CA LEU A 78 -6.05 -0.93 6.22
C LEU A 78 -6.79 0.04 7.13
N ASP A 79 -6.89 -0.28 8.42
CA ASP A 79 -7.52 0.60 9.42
C ASP A 79 -6.60 1.78 9.80
N GLU A 80 -5.30 1.53 9.82
CA GLU A 80 -4.28 2.53 10.17
C GLU A 80 -3.14 2.53 9.15
N ALA A 81 -2.54 3.71 8.94
CA ALA A 81 -1.34 3.84 8.13
C ALA A 81 -0.16 3.15 8.83
N PRO A 82 0.47 2.12 8.20
CA PRO A 82 1.61 1.46 8.79
C PRO A 82 2.79 2.44 8.91
N SER A 83 3.54 2.31 10.01
CA SER A 83 4.75 3.12 10.23
C SER A 83 5.83 2.84 9.18
N LYS A 84 6.74 3.81 8.94
CA LYS A 84 7.89 3.60 8.05
C LYS A 84 8.65 2.30 8.34
N SER A 85 8.78 1.95 9.63
CA SER A 85 9.51 0.77 10.08
C SER A 85 8.79 -0.51 9.68
N THR A 86 7.46 -0.52 9.81
CA THR A 86 6.59 -1.62 9.38
C THR A 86 6.65 -1.80 7.87
N ILE A 87 6.55 -0.71 7.11
CA ILE A 87 6.64 -0.75 5.64
C ILE A 87 8.01 -1.30 5.22
N HIS A 88 9.10 -0.79 5.81
CA HIS A 88 10.45 -1.25 5.51
C HIS A 88 10.64 -2.75 5.83
N LEU A 89 10.13 -3.22 6.97
CA LEU A 89 10.23 -4.62 7.37
C LEU A 89 9.44 -5.57 6.45
N SER A 90 8.27 -5.14 5.98
CA SER A 90 7.45 -5.94 5.07
C SER A 90 8.04 -6.00 3.67
N LEU A 91 8.50 -4.87 3.12
CA LEU A 91 9.08 -4.86 1.78
C LEU A 91 10.42 -5.59 1.72
N LYS A 92 11.27 -5.46 2.75
CA LYS A 92 12.54 -6.20 2.81
C LYS A 92 12.37 -7.72 2.90
N LYS A 93 11.21 -8.20 3.35
CA LYS A 93 10.88 -9.63 3.43
C LYS A 93 10.36 -10.22 2.11
N GLU A 94 10.02 -9.40 1.12
CA GLU A 94 9.58 -9.85 -0.20
C GLU A 94 10.76 -10.00 -1.18
N ASP A 95 11.93 -9.42 -0.87
CA ASP A 95 13.18 -9.55 -1.63
C ASP A 95 14.05 -10.77 -1.20
N ALA A 96 13.59 -11.60 -0.25
CA ALA A 96 14.32 -12.73 0.34
C ALA A 96 13.55 -14.05 0.28
#